data_AF-A0A368UUB6-F1
#
_entry.id   AF-A0A368UUB6-F1
#
_cell.length_a   1.000
_cell.length_b   1.000
_cell.length_c   1.000
_cell.angle_alpha   90.00
_cell.angle_beta   90.00
_cell.angle_gamma   90.00
#
_symmetry.space_group_name_H-M   'P 1'
#
loop_
_entity.id
_entity.type
_entity.pdbx_description
1 polymer ?
#
loop_
_entity_poly.entity_id
_entity_poly.type
_entity_poly.pdbx_seq_one_letter_code
_entity_poly.pdbx_strand_id
1 'polypeptide(L)'
;MTLIELNDSLIYLDREYISSFFEAITGASPETRITRTEGLNTGVKVPLLSAGASSAESKSYSISTLKMLFEVLQQLDKIEEFEHESHQIGSRSSVCWVEGMLTIGGVRVKRRTHHFKFGSDGSPPPESKEEFVAEEKFFLVKSGESKFALITSPDYFASGLDAFPELQGSVVDQVNIPVRALLRVFPAKSAFEEWVSSPLVILERDC
;
A
#
# COMPACT_ATOMS: atom_id res chain seq x y z
N MET A 1 -17.62 14.28 -13.27
CA MET A 1 -16.30 14.62 -12.71
C MET A 1 -15.45 15.25 -13.81
N THR A 2 -15.02 16.49 -13.61
CA THR A 2 -14.03 17.19 -14.46
C THR A 2 -12.61 16.78 -14.06
N LEU A 3 -11.59 17.15 -14.86
CA LEU A 3 -10.19 16.86 -14.51
C LEU A 3 -9.74 17.62 -13.25
N ILE A 4 -10.28 18.82 -13.02
CA ILE A 4 -10.00 19.63 -11.84
C ILE A 4 -10.63 18.96 -10.61
N GLU A 5 -11.91 18.59 -10.69
CA GLU A 5 -12.59 17.84 -9.61
C GLU A 5 -11.88 16.52 -9.28
N LEU A 6 -11.39 15.80 -10.30
CA LEU A 6 -10.61 14.59 -10.09
C LEU A 6 -9.28 14.88 -9.37
N ASN A 7 -8.58 15.94 -9.76
CA ASN A 7 -7.34 16.35 -9.11
C ASN A 7 -7.56 16.70 -7.63
N ASP A 8 -8.60 17.49 -7.35
CA ASP A 8 -8.88 18.01 -6.03
C ASP A 8 -9.38 16.92 -5.08
N SER A 9 -10.06 15.89 -5.61
CA SER A 9 -10.49 14.70 -4.84
C SER A 9 -9.41 13.62 -4.72
N LEU A 10 -8.29 13.71 -5.43
CA LEU A 10 -7.31 12.64 -5.46
C LEU A 10 -6.53 12.55 -4.14
N ILE A 11 -6.56 11.39 -3.49
CA ILE A 11 -5.78 11.11 -2.27
C ILE A 11 -4.54 10.27 -2.59
N TYR A 12 -4.71 9.24 -3.43
CA TYR A 12 -3.64 8.28 -3.74
C TYR A 12 -3.75 7.81 -5.19
N LEU A 13 -2.62 7.73 -5.89
CA LEU A 13 -2.54 7.29 -7.28
C LEU A 13 -1.33 6.39 -7.52
N ASP A 14 -1.58 5.09 -7.67
CA ASP A 14 -0.59 4.14 -8.18
C ASP A 14 -0.37 4.39 -9.67
N ARG A 15 0.79 4.99 -10.00
CA ARG A 15 1.08 5.48 -11.35
C ARG A 15 1.35 4.34 -12.31
N GLU A 16 1.95 3.27 -11.82
CA GLU A 16 2.31 2.06 -12.53
C GLU A 16 1.06 1.26 -12.90
N TYR A 17 0.12 1.13 -11.95
CA TYR A 17 -1.17 0.52 -12.22
C TYR A 17 -1.96 1.32 -13.26
N ILE A 18 -2.11 2.64 -13.08
CA ILE A 18 -2.92 3.46 -13.98
C ILE A 18 -2.31 3.58 -15.37
N SER A 19 -1.00 3.72 -15.50
CA SER A 19 -0.33 3.73 -16.81
C SER A 19 -0.50 2.39 -17.54
N SER A 20 -0.38 1.27 -16.83
CA SER A 20 -0.58 -0.06 -17.41
C SER A 20 -2.05 -0.31 -17.79
N PHE A 21 -2.99 0.14 -16.96
CA PHE A 21 -4.43 0.04 -17.25
C PHE A 21 -4.81 0.90 -18.46
N PHE A 22 -4.26 2.12 -18.54
CA PHE A 22 -4.41 3.02 -19.68
C PHE A 22 -3.91 2.39 -20.98
N GLU A 23 -2.70 1.85 -20.99
CA GLU A 23 -2.13 1.13 -22.14
C GLU A 23 -3.03 -0.03 -22.58
N ALA A 24 -3.50 -0.85 -21.62
CA ALA A 24 -4.35 -2.01 -21.90
C ALA A 24 -5.71 -1.64 -22.52
N ILE A 25 -6.33 -0.53 -22.06
CA ILE A 25 -7.65 -0.09 -22.51
C ILE A 25 -7.58 0.68 -23.84
N THR A 26 -6.57 1.53 -24.00
CA THR A 26 -6.48 2.43 -25.16
C THR A 26 -5.63 1.86 -26.30
N GLY A 27 -4.78 0.87 -26.02
CA GLY A 27 -3.76 0.39 -26.94
C GLY A 27 -2.59 1.37 -27.13
N ALA A 28 -2.53 2.46 -26.36
CA ALA A 28 -1.47 3.45 -26.47
C ALA A 28 -0.16 2.91 -25.86
N SER A 29 0.76 2.47 -26.73
CA SER A 29 2.08 2.00 -26.31
C SER A 29 2.99 3.18 -25.93
N PRO A 30 3.58 3.19 -24.73
CA PRO A 30 4.59 4.18 -24.36
C PRO A 30 5.88 4.00 -25.15
N GLU A 31 6.72 5.04 -25.14
CA GLU A 31 8.13 4.85 -25.43
C GLU A 31 8.77 4.09 -24.25
N THR A 32 9.37 2.94 -24.52
CA THR A 32 9.97 2.06 -23.51
C THR A 32 11.49 2.07 -23.62
N ARG A 33 12.18 2.30 -22.50
CA ARG A 33 13.64 2.13 -22.39
C ARG A 33 13.95 1.10 -21.33
N ILE A 34 14.62 0.01 -21.71
CA ILE A 34 15.09 -1.00 -20.77
C ILE A 34 16.55 -0.69 -20.43
N THR A 35 16.80 -0.30 -19.19
CA THR A 35 18.16 -0.07 -18.67
C THR A 35 18.60 -1.30 -17.90
N ARG A 36 19.67 -1.94 -18.36
CA ARG A 36 20.31 -3.05 -17.66
C ARG A 36 21.47 -2.51 -16.84
N THR A 37 21.42 -2.67 -15.53
CA THR A 37 22.54 -2.34 -14.65
C THR A 37 23.28 -3.64 -14.34
N GLU A 38 24.50 -3.77 -14.88
CA GLU A 38 25.40 -4.85 -14.49
C GLU A 38 26.17 -4.41 -13.24
N GLY A 39 25.91 -5.07 -12.10
CA GLY A 39 26.67 -4.85 -10.87
C GLY A 39 28.15 -5.17 -11.08
N LEU A 40 29.00 -4.15 -11.00
CA LEU A 40 30.45 -4.29 -11.10
C LEU A 40 31.00 -4.88 -9.79
N ASN A 41 30.95 -6.21 -9.64
CA ASN A 41 31.77 -6.89 -8.63
C ASN A 41 33.22 -6.87 -9.11
N THR A 42 33.96 -5.81 -8.77
CA THR A 42 35.41 -5.75 -8.91
C THR A 42 36.06 -6.77 -7.99
N GLY A 43 36.39 -7.93 -8.55
CA GLY A 43 37.23 -8.94 -7.92
C GLY A 43 36.60 -10.34 -7.99
N VAL A 44 37.25 -11.21 -8.77
CA VAL A 44 36.94 -12.64 -8.98
C VAL A 44 35.83 -12.92 -10.00
N LYS A 45 36.28 -13.24 -11.23
CA LYS A 45 35.48 -13.82 -12.30
C LYS A 45 35.03 -15.24 -11.89
N VAL A 46 33.81 -15.38 -11.37
CA VAL A 46 33.12 -16.67 -11.30
C VAL A 46 32.00 -16.66 -12.36
N PRO A 47 32.11 -17.40 -13.48
CA PRO A 47 31.22 -17.24 -14.64
C PRO A 47 29.80 -17.81 -14.51
N LEU A 48 29.25 -18.02 -13.31
CA LEU A 48 27.97 -18.74 -13.16
C LEU A 48 27.00 -18.20 -12.10
N LEU A 49 27.22 -17.02 -11.52
CA LEU A 49 26.28 -16.42 -10.58
C LEU A 49 26.18 -14.91 -10.81
N SER A 50 25.49 -14.52 -11.89
CA SER A 50 25.12 -13.11 -12.17
C SER A 50 23.96 -12.68 -11.25
N ALA A 51 24.13 -12.80 -9.93
CA ALA A 51 23.14 -12.44 -8.92
C ALA A 51 23.05 -10.92 -8.65
N GLY A 52 23.31 -10.09 -9.67
CA GLY A 52 23.40 -8.64 -9.51
C GLY A 52 23.04 -7.84 -10.76
N ALA A 53 22.36 -8.46 -11.73
CA ALA A 53 21.78 -7.73 -12.85
C ALA A 53 20.34 -7.37 -12.48
N SER A 54 20.08 -6.09 -12.18
CA SER A 54 18.73 -5.55 -12.19
C SER A 54 18.48 -4.91 -13.55
N SER A 55 17.28 -5.14 -14.09
CA SER A 55 16.78 -4.43 -15.26
C SER A 55 15.68 -3.50 -14.79
N ALA A 56 15.83 -2.21 -15.06
CA ALA A 56 14.80 -1.22 -14.84
C ALA A 56 14.18 -0.86 -16.19
N GLU A 57 12.86 -1.07 -16.32
CA GLU A 57 12.09 -0.58 -17.46
C GLU A 57 11.58 0.83 -17.13
N SER A 58 11.77 1.76 -18.06
CA SER A 58 11.23 3.11 -17.97
C SER A 58 10.23 3.34 -19.11
N LYS A 59 9.01 3.77 -18.76
CA LYS A 59 7.94 4.09 -19.71
C LYS A 59 7.74 5.61 -19.78
N SER A 60 7.67 6.15 -20.99
CA SER A 60 7.37 7.57 -21.22
C SER A 60 6.08 7.73 -22.02
N TYR A 61 5.19 8.59 -21.53
CA TYR A 61 3.91 8.89 -22.15
C TYR A 61 3.78 10.40 -22.44
N SER A 62 2.93 10.77 -23.40
CA SER A 62 2.68 12.16 -23.79
C SER A 62 1.70 12.90 -22.87
N ILE A 63 1.01 12.19 -21.99
CA ILE A 63 0.04 12.74 -21.02
C ILE A 63 0.45 12.38 -19.59
N SER A 64 -0.01 13.17 -18.61
CA SER A 64 0.23 12.89 -17.19
C SER A 64 -0.60 11.70 -16.69
N THR A 65 -0.15 11.06 -15.60
CA THR A 65 -0.89 9.95 -14.97
C THR A 65 -2.29 10.38 -14.49
N LEU A 66 -2.46 11.61 -14.01
CA LEU A 66 -3.78 12.16 -13.68
C LEU A 66 -4.70 12.20 -14.91
N LYS A 67 -4.16 12.62 -16.07
CA LYS A 67 -4.92 12.64 -17.33
C LYS A 67 -5.25 11.23 -17.80
N MET A 68 -4.33 10.27 -17.64
CA MET A 68 -4.61 8.85 -17.89
C MET A 68 -5.75 8.35 -17.03
N LEU A 69 -5.71 8.60 -15.71
CA LEU A 69 -6.78 8.24 -14.78
C LEU A 69 -8.13 8.78 -15.27
N PHE A 70 -8.15 10.07 -15.64
CA PHE A 70 -9.36 10.71 -16.16
C PHE A 70 -9.93 10.03 -17.41
N GLU A 71 -9.07 9.58 -18.33
CA GLU A 71 -9.51 8.89 -19.56
C GLU A 71 -10.01 7.47 -19.31
N VAL A 72 -9.48 6.78 -18.30
CA VAL A 72 -9.88 5.40 -17.97
C VAL A 72 -10.92 5.29 -16.87
N LEU A 73 -11.30 6.41 -16.23
CA LEU A 73 -12.15 6.41 -15.04
C LEU A 73 -13.46 5.66 -15.26
N GLN A 74 -14.10 5.84 -16.41
CA GLN A 74 -15.34 5.14 -16.77
C GLN A 74 -15.18 3.62 -16.88
N GLN A 75 -13.99 3.12 -17.23
CA GLN A 75 -13.70 1.69 -17.28
C GLN A 75 -13.37 1.16 -15.88
N LEU A 76 -12.64 1.94 -15.07
CA LEU A 76 -12.41 1.60 -13.67
C LEU A 76 -13.72 1.53 -12.89
N ASP A 77 -14.68 2.41 -13.18
CA ASP A 77 -16.01 2.42 -12.54
C ASP A 77 -16.82 1.13 -12.76
N LYS A 78 -16.46 0.31 -13.75
CA LYS A 78 -17.10 -0.99 -14.01
C LYS A 78 -16.53 -2.12 -13.17
N ILE A 79 -15.41 -1.89 -12.48
CA ILE A 79 -14.86 -2.86 -11.53
C ILE A 79 -15.87 -3.02 -10.40
N GLU A 80 -16.05 -4.25 -9.94
CA GLU A 80 -17.05 -4.57 -8.90
C GLU A 80 -16.62 -4.02 -7.53
N GLU A 81 -17.60 -3.86 -6.65
CA GLU A 81 -17.35 -3.55 -5.25
C GLU A 81 -16.81 -4.78 -4.51
N PHE A 82 -16.16 -4.56 -3.37
CA PHE A 82 -15.67 -5.67 -2.56
C PHE A 82 -16.83 -6.48 -1.96
N GLU A 83 -16.92 -7.74 -2.37
CA GLU A 83 -17.84 -8.70 -1.79
C GLU A 83 -17.12 -9.58 -0.77
N HIS A 84 -17.55 -9.53 0.49
CA HIS A 84 -16.91 -10.27 1.57
C HIS A 84 -17.02 -11.79 1.39
N GLU A 85 -18.17 -12.29 0.94
CA GLU A 85 -18.48 -13.72 0.87
C GLU A 85 -17.64 -14.47 -0.18
N SER A 86 -17.22 -13.76 -1.23
CA SER A 86 -16.44 -14.32 -2.34
C SER A 86 -14.93 -14.31 -2.08
N HIS A 87 -14.45 -13.57 -1.08
CA HIS A 87 -13.03 -13.42 -0.80
C HIS A 87 -12.56 -14.27 0.38
N GLN A 88 -11.71 -15.26 0.11
CA GLN A 88 -11.24 -16.23 1.11
C GLN A 88 -9.72 -16.36 1.10
N ILE A 89 -9.14 -16.69 2.25
CA ILE A 89 -7.71 -17.00 2.34
C ILE A 89 -7.39 -18.18 1.40
N GLY A 90 -6.35 -18.02 0.58
CA GLY A 90 -5.96 -18.99 -0.44
C GLY A 90 -6.56 -18.76 -1.84
N SER A 91 -7.46 -17.77 -2.00
CA SER A 91 -7.91 -17.33 -3.33
C SER A 91 -6.87 -16.46 -4.05
N ARG A 92 -7.17 -15.98 -5.27
CA ARG A 92 -6.37 -14.93 -5.91
C ARG A 92 -6.69 -13.57 -5.28
N SER A 93 -5.74 -12.64 -5.34
CA SER A 93 -6.04 -11.24 -5.00
C SER A 93 -7.19 -10.72 -5.87
N SER A 94 -8.07 -9.92 -5.26
CA SER A 94 -9.15 -9.22 -5.95
C SER A 94 -8.77 -7.77 -6.19
N VAL A 95 -9.24 -7.18 -7.29
CA VAL A 95 -9.21 -5.73 -7.51
C VAL A 95 -10.64 -5.26 -7.51
N CYS A 96 -10.98 -4.38 -6.56
CA CYS A 96 -12.37 -3.98 -6.32
C CYS A 96 -12.47 -2.58 -5.71
N TRP A 97 -13.64 -1.96 -5.85
CA TRP A 97 -13.97 -0.72 -5.17
C TRP A 97 -14.42 -0.96 -3.73
N VAL A 98 -13.98 -0.08 -2.84
CA VAL A 98 -14.40 -0.03 -1.44
C VAL A 98 -14.80 1.40 -1.12
N GLU A 99 -16.06 1.61 -0.77
CA GLU A 99 -16.54 2.87 -0.20
C GLU A 99 -16.47 2.83 1.32
N GLY A 100 -15.93 3.88 1.95
CA GLY A 100 -15.74 3.88 3.39
C GLY A 100 -14.98 5.09 3.92
N MET A 101 -14.42 4.94 5.11
CA MET A 101 -13.65 5.98 5.79
C MET A 101 -12.17 5.63 5.78
N LEU A 102 -11.35 6.51 5.21
CA LEU A 102 -9.90 6.47 5.36
C LEU A 102 -9.53 7.01 6.74
N THR A 103 -8.80 6.19 7.49
CA THR A 103 -8.38 6.43 8.87
C THR A 103 -6.94 5.96 9.07
N ILE A 104 -6.37 6.20 10.25
CA ILE A 104 -5.06 5.66 10.63
C ILE A 104 -5.26 4.58 11.70
N GLY A 105 -4.74 3.39 11.43
CA GLY A 105 -4.58 2.30 12.39
C GLY A 105 -3.20 2.37 13.06
N GLY A 106 -3.08 1.77 14.25
CA GLY A 106 -1.83 1.75 15.00
C GLY A 106 -1.65 0.43 15.75
N VAL A 107 -0.44 -0.11 15.71
CA VAL A 107 -0.05 -1.34 16.38
C VAL A 107 1.10 -1.06 17.33
N ARG A 108 0.90 -1.44 18.59
CA ARG A 108 1.95 -1.34 19.61
C ARG A 108 2.72 -2.65 19.66
N VAL A 109 3.95 -2.63 19.15
CA VAL A 109 4.89 -3.75 19.22
C VAL A 109 5.53 -3.76 20.61
N LYS A 110 5.20 -4.78 21.39
CA LYS A 110 5.85 -5.06 22.67
C LYS A 110 6.85 -6.19 22.48
N ARG A 111 8.13 -5.95 22.81
CA ARG A 111 9.13 -7.02 22.87
C ARG A 111 9.21 -7.53 24.30
N ARG A 112 8.98 -8.82 24.47
CA ARG A 112 9.31 -9.51 25.72
C ARG A 112 10.71 -10.10 25.59
N THR A 113 11.68 -9.50 26.28
CA THR A 113 13.02 -10.06 26.41
C THR A 113 13.01 -11.05 27.57
N HIS A 114 13.03 -12.36 27.27
CA HIS A 114 13.25 -13.37 28.29
C HIS A 114 14.75 -13.52 28.57
N HIS A 115 15.21 -12.97 29.69
CA HIS A 115 16.52 -13.32 30.22
C HIS A 115 16.46 -14.69 30.89
N PHE A 116 16.67 -15.76 30.11
CA PHE A 116 16.98 -17.07 30.68
C PHE A 116 18.42 -17.05 31.20
N LYS A 117 18.61 -16.66 32.46
CA LYS A 117 19.81 -17.08 33.20
C LYS A 117 19.51 -18.46 33.76
N PHE A 118 20.21 -19.49 33.28
CA PHE A 118 20.31 -20.75 34.00
C PHE A 118 21.10 -20.47 35.29
N GLY A 119 20.38 -20.18 36.38
CA GLY A 119 20.97 -20.21 37.71
C GLY A 119 21.25 -21.66 38.06
N SER A 120 22.46 -21.96 38.53
CA SER A 120 22.86 -23.28 39.02
C SER A 120 22.09 -23.75 40.25
N ASP A 121 21.24 -22.89 40.84
CA ASP A 121 20.74 -23.05 42.21
C ASP A 121 19.20 -23.11 42.33
N GLY A 122 18.47 -23.34 41.23
CA GLY A 122 17.03 -23.62 41.28
C GLY A 122 16.12 -22.45 41.72
N SER A 123 16.62 -21.22 41.71
CA SER A 123 15.82 -20.02 41.97
C SER A 123 14.90 -19.67 40.78
N PRO A 124 13.69 -19.14 41.04
CA PRO A 124 12.73 -18.79 39.98
C PRO A 124 13.31 -17.74 39.03
N PRO A 125 12.97 -17.79 37.72
CA PRO A 125 13.50 -16.84 36.75
C PRO A 125 13.13 -15.39 37.11
N PRO A 126 14.01 -14.41 36.85
CA PRO A 126 13.72 -13.02 37.15
C PRO A 126 12.54 -12.52 36.30
N GLU A 127 11.76 -11.58 36.86
CA GLU A 127 10.58 -10.96 36.24
C GLU A 127 10.85 -10.50 34.81
N SER A 128 9.94 -10.85 33.90
CA SER A 128 9.96 -10.38 32.52
C SER A 128 9.74 -8.87 32.50
N LYS A 129 10.76 -8.10 32.11
CA LYS A 129 10.57 -6.68 31.77
C LYS A 129 9.91 -6.60 30.39
N GLU A 130 8.71 -6.02 30.34
CA GLU A 130 8.08 -5.63 29.07
C GLU A 130 8.69 -4.29 28.63
N GLU A 131 9.42 -4.28 27.51
CA GLU A 131 9.87 -3.05 26.88
C GLU A 131 8.93 -2.71 25.70
N PHE A 132 8.45 -1.46 25.67
CA PHE A 132 7.82 -0.90 24.47
C PHE A 132 8.90 -0.74 23.40
N VAL A 133 8.68 -1.35 22.23
CA VAL A 133 9.71 -1.40 21.18
C VAL A 133 9.38 -0.54 19.98
N ALA A 134 8.11 -0.48 19.57
CA ALA A 134 7.68 0.44 18.52
C ALA A 134 6.16 0.62 18.53
N GLU A 135 5.68 1.75 18.03
CA GLU A 135 4.30 1.90 17.55
C GLU A 135 4.37 2.07 16.03
N GLU A 136 3.77 1.15 15.29
CA GLU A 136 3.67 1.25 13.83
C GLU A 136 2.27 1.75 13.48
N LYS A 137 2.20 2.82 12.68
CA LYS A 137 0.95 3.38 12.20
C LYS A 137 0.84 3.19 10.69
N PHE A 138 -0.36 2.95 10.22
CA PHE A 138 -0.65 2.70 8.81
C PHE A 138 -2.03 3.21 8.45
N PHE A 139 -2.26 3.44 7.16
CA PHE A 139 -3.58 3.82 6.66
C PHE A 139 -4.53 2.62 6.63
N LEU A 140 -5.79 2.89 6.95
CA LEU A 140 -6.85 1.90 7.02
C LEU A 140 -8.12 2.45 6.37
N VAL A 141 -8.73 1.68 5.46
CA VAL A 141 -10.10 1.95 4.99
C VAL A 141 -11.07 1.10 5.80
N LYS A 142 -12.09 1.73 6.38
CA LYS A 142 -13.20 1.05 7.09
C LYS A 142 -14.46 1.13 6.24
N SER A 143 -15.06 -0.02 5.92
CA SER A 143 -16.29 -0.12 5.12
C SER A 143 -17.25 -1.11 5.80
N GLY A 144 -18.30 -0.59 6.45
CA GLY A 144 -19.16 -1.38 7.33
C GLY A 144 -18.34 -2.11 8.40
N GLU A 145 -18.50 -3.44 8.47
CA GLU A 145 -17.73 -4.32 9.37
C GLU A 145 -16.34 -4.70 8.82
N SER A 146 -16.06 -4.41 7.55
CA SER A 146 -14.78 -4.74 6.92
C SER A 146 -13.74 -3.63 7.13
N LYS A 147 -12.51 -4.05 7.34
CA LYS A 147 -11.34 -3.17 7.49
C LYS A 147 -10.23 -3.60 6.55
N PHE A 148 -9.58 -2.64 5.93
CA PHE A 148 -8.54 -2.85 4.93
C PHE A 148 -7.28 -2.10 5.34
N ALA A 149 -6.26 -2.84 5.80
CA ALA A 149 -4.92 -2.31 6.06
C ALA A 149 -4.23 -2.05 4.74
N LEU A 150 -3.76 -0.81 4.55
CA LEU A 150 -3.18 -0.36 3.30
C LEU A 150 -1.65 -0.46 3.34
N ILE A 151 -1.08 -1.15 2.35
CA ILE A 151 0.34 -1.11 2.01
C ILE A 151 0.53 0.02 1.01
N THR A 152 1.06 1.15 1.46
CA THR A 152 1.16 2.40 0.69
C THR A 152 2.59 2.77 0.34
N SER A 153 2.77 3.49 -0.77
CA SER A 153 4.01 4.21 -1.09
C SER A 153 3.82 5.71 -0.88
N PRO A 154 4.70 6.40 -0.13
CA PRO A 154 4.61 7.85 0.09
C PRO A 154 4.53 8.65 -1.22
N ASP A 155 5.28 8.23 -2.24
CA ASP A 155 5.38 8.92 -3.54
C ASP A 155 4.06 8.95 -4.35
N TYR A 156 3.07 8.15 -3.94
CA TYR A 156 1.78 8.02 -4.61
C TYR A 156 0.67 8.83 -3.95
N PHE A 157 0.91 9.40 -2.75
CA PHE A 157 -0.05 10.29 -2.12
C PHE A 157 -0.10 11.65 -2.82
N ALA A 158 -1.30 12.24 -2.84
CA ALA A 158 -1.45 13.66 -3.12
C ALA A 158 -0.90 14.49 -1.94
N SER A 159 -0.38 15.68 -2.26
CA SER A 159 0.52 16.49 -1.45
C SER A 159 0.24 16.50 0.06
N GLY A 160 1.14 15.88 0.83
CA GLY A 160 1.21 15.97 2.30
C GLY A 160 0.32 14.99 3.06
N LEU A 161 -0.52 14.21 2.37
CA LEU A 161 -1.39 13.23 3.00
C LEU A 161 -0.58 12.08 3.61
N ASP A 162 0.58 11.74 3.04
CA ASP A 162 1.50 10.71 3.53
C ASP A 162 2.03 10.98 4.95
N ALA A 163 2.06 12.24 5.38
CA ALA A 163 2.54 12.63 6.71
C ALA A 163 1.56 12.33 7.84
N PHE A 164 0.29 12.02 7.53
CA PHE A 164 -0.76 11.85 8.53
C PHE A 164 -0.47 10.81 9.63
N PRO A 165 0.08 9.61 9.33
CA PRO A 165 0.42 8.63 10.35
C PRO A 165 1.39 9.19 11.40
N GLU A 166 2.42 9.90 10.96
CA GLU A 166 3.42 10.48 11.86
C GLU A 166 2.83 11.60 12.74
N LEU A 167 1.97 12.43 12.15
CA LEU A 167 1.35 13.56 12.85
C LEU A 167 0.23 13.16 13.83
N GLN A 168 -0.30 11.94 13.72
CA GLN A 168 -1.39 11.49 14.60
C GLN A 168 -0.98 11.44 16.07
N GLY A 169 -1.80 12.00 16.96
CA GLY A 169 -1.52 12.09 18.39
C GLY A 169 -0.58 13.22 18.78
N SER A 170 -0.15 14.06 17.82
CA SER A 170 0.58 15.29 18.08
C SER A 170 -0.17 16.52 17.54
N VAL A 171 -0.18 16.69 16.21
CA VAL A 171 -0.86 17.80 15.51
C VAL A 171 -2.25 17.38 15.05
N VAL A 172 -2.41 16.10 14.69
CA VAL A 172 -3.67 15.55 14.17
C VAL A 172 -4.28 14.64 15.22
N ASP A 173 -5.47 14.98 15.72
CA ASP A 173 -6.19 14.13 16.68
C ASP A 173 -6.81 12.92 15.98
N GLN A 174 -7.55 13.15 14.90
CA GLN A 174 -8.26 12.11 14.15
C GLN A 174 -8.22 12.36 12.65
N VAL A 175 -8.09 11.28 11.88
CA VAL A 175 -8.25 11.27 10.42
C VAL A 175 -9.46 10.39 10.11
N ASN A 176 -10.48 11.00 9.52
CA ASN A 176 -11.69 10.33 9.06
C ASN A 176 -12.12 11.01 7.75
N ILE A 177 -11.58 10.54 6.64
CA ILE A 177 -11.87 11.10 5.32
C ILE A 177 -12.81 10.13 4.59
N PRO A 178 -13.99 10.56 4.14
CA PRO A 178 -14.87 9.72 3.32
C PRO A 178 -14.22 9.49 1.97
N VAL A 179 -14.11 8.23 1.55
CA VAL A 179 -13.40 7.85 0.34
C VAL A 179 -14.13 6.77 -0.46
N ARG A 180 -13.84 6.75 -1.76
CA ARG A 180 -13.96 5.56 -2.59
C ARG A 180 -12.57 5.15 -3.05
N ALA A 181 -12.18 3.92 -2.69
CA ALA A 181 -10.85 3.39 -2.91
C ALA A 181 -10.90 2.17 -3.83
N LEU A 182 -10.14 2.20 -4.91
CA LEU A 182 -9.87 1.03 -5.74
C LEU A 182 -8.69 0.31 -5.09
N LEU A 183 -8.94 -0.88 -4.55
CA LEU A 183 -7.96 -1.64 -3.80
C LEU A 183 -7.64 -2.95 -4.52
N ARG A 184 -6.37 -3.35 -4.47
CA ARG A 184 -5.99 -4.75 -4.62
C ARG A 184 -6.02 -5.41 -3.26
N VAL A 185 -7.03 -6.23 -3.00
CA VAL A 185 -7.19 -6.96 -1.74
C VAL A 185 -6.49 -8.30 -1.84
N PHE A 186 -5.52 -8.54 -0.96
CA PHE A 186 -4.81 -9.81 -0.88
C PHE A 186 -5.65 -10.83 -0.10
N PRO A 187 -5.52 -12.13 -0.40
CA PRO A 187 -6.17 -13.23 0.36
C PRO A 187 -5.43 -13.45 1.71
N ALA A 188 -5.20 -12.37 2.46
CA ALA A 188 -4.41 -12.35 3.68
C ALA A 188 -5.03 -11.38 4.69
N LYS A 189 -4.95 -11.75 5.97
CA LYS A 189 -5.39 -10.93 7.10
C LYS A 189 -4.19 -10.44 7.90
N SER A 190 -4.30 -9.22 8.45
CA SER A 190 -3.38 -8.72 9.46
C SER A 190 -3.58 -9.49 10.77
N ALA A 191 -2.66 -9.32 11.73
CA ALA A 191 -2.83 -9.88 13.08
C ALA A 191 -4.03 -9.30 13.85
N PHE A 192 -4.71 -8.31 13.28
CA PHE A 192 -5.87 -7.61 13.83
C PHE A 192 -7.14 -7.83 13.00
N GLU A 193 -7.16 -8.90 12.19
CA GLU A 193 -8.30 -9.33 11.37
C GLU A 193 -8.70 -8.34 10.26
N GLU A 194 -7.83 -7.40 9.89
CA GLU A 194 -8.02 -6.51 8.74
C GLU A 194 -7.57 -7.22 7.47
N TRP A 195 -8.24 -7.01 6.34
CA TRP A 195 -7.73 -7.44 5.05
C TRP A 195 -6.48 -6.66 4.68
N VAL A 196 -5.43 -7.35 4.24
CA VAL A 196 -4.25 -6.69 3.71
C VAL A 196 -4.51 -6.28 2.27
N SER A 197 -4.20 -5.03 1.92
CA SER A 197 -4.50 -4.50 0.59
C SER A 197 -3.49 -3.45 0.14
N SER A 198 -3.36 -3.26 -1.16
CA SER A 198 -2.64 -2.13 -1.76
C SER A 198 -3.64 -1.20 -2.43
N PRO A 199 -3.65 0.10 -2.11
CA PRO A 199 -4.47 1.05 -2.85
C PRO A 199 -3.90 1.27 -4.24
N LEU A 200 -4.79 1.36 -5.22
CA LEU A 200 -4.49 1.65 -6.62
C LEU A 200 -4.93 3.07 -6.96
N VAL A 201 -6.12 3.45 -6.50
CA VAL A 201 -6.66 4.82 -6.55
C VAL A 201 -7.45 5.06 -5.27
N ILE A 202 -7.29 6.22 -4.64
CA ILE A 202 -8.18 6.67 -3.58
C ILE A 202 -8.69 8.06 -3.94
N LEU A 203 -10.01 8.21 -3.96
CA LEU A 203 -10.68 9.49 -4.18
C LEU A 203 -11.46 9.87 -2.93
N GLU A 204 -11.30 11.11 -2.48
CA GLU A 204 -12.17 11.74 -1.50
C GLU A 204 -13.59 11.85 -2.07
N ARG A 205 -14.58 11.67 -1.21
CA ARG A 205 -16.01 11.83 -1.55
C ARG A 205 -16.55 13.07 -0.87
N ASP A 206 -17.43 13.78 -1.57
CA ASP A 206 -18.28 14.77 -0.94
C ASP A 206 -19.26 14.07 0.01
N CYS A 207 -19.41 14.61 1.23
CA CYS A 207 -20.36 14.17 2.24
C CYS A 207 -21.82 14.42 1.84
#